data_AF-A0A945F0F4-F1
#
_entry.id   AF-A0A945F0F4-F1
#
_cell.length_a   1.000
_cell.length_b   1.000
_cell.length_c   1.000
_cell.angle_alpha   90.00
_cell.angle_beta   90.00
_cell.angle_gamma   90.00
#
_symmetry.space_group_name_H-M   'P 1'
#
loop_
_entity.id
_entity.type
_entity.pdbx_description
1 polymer ?
#
loop_
_entity_poly.entity_id
_entity_poly.type
_entity_poly.pdbx_seq_one_letter_code
_entity_poly.pdbx_strand_id
1 'polypeptide(L)' 'MARPKGSSNKITTEVKKQIQNLIDNFVNRIDVDAMTIDQKLKLLQLSLHYVLPKLRSTEMTEKKYEDEQNKDSME' A
#
# COMPACT_ATOMS: atom_id res chain seq x y z
N MET A 1 -17.41 -20.44 20.60
CA MET A 1 -16.14 -19.74 20.87
C MET A 1 -15.95 -18.66 19.81
N ALA A 2 -15.79 -17.40 20.21
CA ALA A 2 -15.47 -16.32 19.28
C ALA A 2 -13.97 -16.37 18.93
N ARG A 3 -13.65 -16.08 17.67
CA ARG A 3 -12.28 -16.17 17.15
C ARG A 3 -11.38 -15.11 17.84
N PRO A 4 -10.17 -15.46 18.32
CA PRO A 4 -9.29 -14.52 19.01
C PRO A 4 -8.91 -13.33 18.11
N LYS A 5 -9.01 -12.12 18.67
CA LYS A 5 -8.62 -10.87 18.00
C LYS A 5 -7.13 -10.94 17.63
N GLY A 6 -6.78 -10.70 16.37
CA GLY A 6 -5.41 -10.84 15.86
C GLY A 6 -5.06 -12.22 15.26
N SER A 7 -5.97 -13.20 15.31
CA SER A 7 -5.76 -14.46 14.59
C SER A 7 -5.79 -14.22 13.07
N SER A 8 -4.73 -14.64 12.39
CA SER A 8 -4.52 -14.41 10.96
C SER A 8 -5.62 -15.01 10.08
N ASN A 9 -6.26 -14.20 9.23
CA ASN A 9 -7.31 -14.68 8.34
C ASN A 9 -6.69 -15.47 7.17
N LYS A 10 -6.90 -16.79 7.19
CA LYS A 10 -6.29 -17.75 6.24
C LYS A 10 -6.49 -17.34 4.78
N ILE A 11 -7.71 -16.94 4.42
CA ILE A 11 -8.04 -16.51 3.05
C ILE A 11 -7.22 -15.27 2.67
N THR A 12 -7.20 -14.24 3.53
CA THR A 12 -6.42 -13.03 3.26
C THR A 12 -4.91 -13.27 3.24
N THR A 13 -4.40 -14.23 4.03
CA THR A 13 -2.97 -14.59 3.98
C THR A 13 -2.58 -15.33 2.72
N GLU A 14 -3.44 -16.24 2.24
CA GLU A 14 -3.19 -16.97 1.00
C GLU A 14 -3.20 -16.01 -0.20
N VAL A 15 -4.17 -15.11 -0.27
CA VAL A 15 -4.24 -14.07 -1.31
C VAL A 15 -3.02 -13.15 -1.24
N LYS A 16 -2.61 -12.70 -0.04
CA LYS A 16 -1.39 -11.88 0.12
C LYS A 16 -0.15 -12.62 -0.40
N LYS A 17 -0.02 -13.91 -0.10
CA LYS A 17 1.10 -14.74 -0.57
C LYS A 17 1.11 -14.90 -2.08
N GLN A 18 -0.06 -15.10 -2.70
CA GLN A 18 -0.18 -15.19 -4.16
C GLN A 18 0.21 -13.89 -4.84
N ILE A 19 -0.25 -12.75 -4.32
CA ILE A 19 0.12 -11.42 -4.83
C ILE A 19 1.62 -11.18 -4.69
N GLN A 20 2.21 -11.55 -3.55
CA GLN A 20 3.64 -11.41 -3.33
C GLN A 20 4.44 -12.25 -4.33
N ASN A 21 4.09 -13.53 -4.50
CA ASN A 21 4.72 -14.39 -5.49
C ASN A 21 4.60 -13.84 -6.92
N LEU A 22 3.45 -13.26 -7.27
CA LEU A 22 3.24 -12.65 -8.59
C LEU A 22 4.15 -11.45 -8.81
N ILE A 23 4.27 -10.57 -7.80
CA ILE A 23 5.15 -9.39 -7.86
C ILE A 23 6.61 -9.84 -7.99
N ASP A 24 7.06 -10.79 -7.16
CA ASP A 24 8.43 -11.31 -7.19
C ASP A 24 8.77 -11.91 -8.56
N ASN A 25 7.86 -12.70 -9.12
CA ASN A 25 8.02 -13.27 -10.46
C ASN A 25 8.08 -12.20 -11.55
N PHE A 26 7.29 -11.14 -11.44
CA PHE A 26 7.29 -10.05 -12.42
C PHE A 26 8.58 -9.24 -12.33
N VAL A 27 9.03 -8.87 -11.13
CA VAL A 27 10.28 -8.13 -10.89
C VAL A 27 11.48 -8.90 -11.45
N ASN A 28 11.55 -10.22 -11.21
CA ASN A 28 12.63 -11.07 -11.74
C ASN A 28 12.64 -11.18 -13.27
N ARG A 29 11.54 -10.85 -13.95
CA ARG A 29 11.43 -10.87 -15.42
C ARG A 29 11.70 -9.53 -16.08
N ILE A 30 11.88 -8.45 -15.31
CA ILE A 30 12.19 -7.14 -15.87
C ILE A 30 13.60 -7.18 -16.44
N ASP A 31 13.70 -7.16 -17.76
CA ASP A 31 14.95 -7.00 -18.50
C ASP A 31 15.07 -5.56 -19.00
N VAL A 32 15.98 -4.79 -18.40
CA VAL A 32 16.19 -3.38 -18.71
C VAL A 32 16.80 -3.21 -20.10
N ASP A 33 17.52 -4.19 -20.63
CA ASP A 33 18.21 -4.06 -21.92
C ASP A 33 17.24 -4.25 -23.09
N ALA A 34 16.20 -5.06 -22.92
CA ALA A 34 15.13 -5.27 -23.89
C ALA A 34 14.07 -4.15 -23.95
N MET A 35 14.13 -3.16 -23.05
CA MET A 35 13.14 -2.08 -22.96
C MET A 35 13.49 -0.86 -23.84
N THR A 36 12.48 -0.16 -24.35
CA THR A 36 12.67 1.13 -25.04
C THR A 36 13.00 2.25 -24.05
N ILE A 37 13.58 3.35 -24.54
CA ILE A 37 14.01 4.49 -23.70
C ILE A 37 12.85 5.01 -22.83
N ASP A 38 11.65 5.17 -23.40
CA ASP A 38 10.47 5.64 -22.68
C ASP A 38 10.05 4.71 -21.54
N GLN A 39 10.16 3.40 -21.75
CA GLN A 39 9.84 2.40 -20.75
C GLN A 39 10.87 2.43 -19.60
N LYS A 40 12.16 2.59 -19.92
CA LYS A 40 13.23 2.76 -18.92
C LYS A 40 12.98 4.02 -18.08
N LEU A 41 12.59 5.12 -18.72
CA LEU A 41 12.33 6.40 -18.04
C LEU A 41 11.13 6.30 -17.07
N LYS A 42 10.05 5.63 -17.50
CA LYS A 42 8.89 5.35 -16.63
C LYS A 42 9.23 4.42 -15.47
N LEU A 43 10.04 3.38 -15.72
CA LEU A 43 10.50 2.47 -14.67
C LEU A 43 11.34 3.21 -13.62
N LEU A 44 12.25 4.08 -14.07
CA LEU A 44 13.05 4.93 -13.19
C LEU A 44 12.16 5.85 -12.34
N GLN A 45 11.18 6.51 -12.95
CA GLN A 45 10.24 7.37 -12.21
C GLN A 45 9.46 6.60 -11.13
N LEU A 46 8.95 5.41 -11.48
CA LEU A 46 8.21 4.58 -10.54
C LEU A 46 9.11 4.10 -9.39
N SER A 47 10.31 3.62 -9.69
CA SER A 47 11.25 3.13 -8.67
C SER A 47 11.69 4.24 -7.72
N LEU A 48 11.97 5.45 -8.22
CA LEU A 48 12.30 6.60 -7.37
C LEU A 48 11.18 6.93 -6.38
N HIS A 49 9.91 6.77 -6.75
CA HIS A 49 8.79 6.98 -5.82
C HIS A 49 8.79 6.01 -4.62
N TYR A 50 9.36 4.81 -4.78
CA TYR A 50 9.44 3.81 -3.72
C TYR A 50 10.75 3.87 -2.94
N VAL A 51 11.83 4.37 -3.53
CA VAL A 51 13.15 4.49 -2.89
C VAL A 51 13.29 5.81 -2.14
N LEU A 52 12.75 6.90 -2.68
CA LEU A 52 12.89 8.23 -2.08
C LEU A 52 11.71 8.52 -1.13
N PRO A 53 11.98 8.80 0.15
CA PRO A 53 10.97 9.32 1.06
C PRO A 53 10.43 10.65 0.53
N LYS A 54 9.12 10.72 0.28
CA LYS A 54 8.49 12.00 -0.02
C LYS A 54 8.44 12.82 1.26
N LEU A 55 8.94 14.05 1.20
CA LEU A 55 8.72 15.04 2.25
C LEU A 55 7.20 15.19 2.41
N ARG A 56 6.66 14.72 3.52
CA ARG A 56 5.31 15.10 3.93
C ARG A 56 5.43 16.55 4.32
N SER A 57 4.91 17.46 3.50
CA SER A 57 4.69 18.84 3.93
C SER A 57 4.02 18.77 5.29
N THR A 58 4.61 19.43 6.29
CA THR A 58 3.99 19.65 7.60
C THR A 58 2.85 20.65 7.40
N GLU A 59 1.82 20.23 6.67
CA GLU A 59 0.54 20.90 6.68
C GLU A 59 -0.03 20.59 8.06
N MET A 60 -0.19 21.65 8.85
CA MET A 60 -0.63 21.63 10.22
C MET A 60 -1.80 20.66 10.42
N THR A 61 -1.78 19.98 11.56
CA THR A 61 -2.88 19.18 12.07
C THR A 61 -4.18 19.97 12.14
N GLU A 62 -4.96 20.00 11.08
CA GLU A 62 -6.41 20.25 11.20
C GLU A 62 -7.05 18.91 11.58
N LYS A 63 -7.06 18.67 12.90
CA LYS A 63 -7.91 17.65 13.50
C LYS A 63 -9.36 17.97 13.12
N LYS A 64 -9.95 17.19 12.21
CA LYS A 64 -11.41 17.17 12.05
C LYS A 64 -12.01 16.48 13.28
N TYR A 65 -12.39 17.28 14.27
CA TYR A 65 -13.28 16.89 15.36
C TYR A 65 -14.71 16.92 14.83
N GLU A 66 -15.18 15.91 14.10
CA GLU A 66 -16.62 15.71 13.90
C GLU A 66 -16.93 14.23 13.73
N ASP A 67 -16.95 13.49 14.84
CA ASP A 67 -17.65 12.19 14.93
C ASP A 67 -18.26 11.95 16.35
N GLU A 68 -18.21 12.93 17.26
CA GLU A 68 -18.76 12.81 18.64
C GLU A 68 -20.16 13.45 18.82
N GLN A 69 -20.76 14.04 17.78
CA GLN A 69 -22.08 14.71 17.89
C GLN A 69 -23.27 13.86 17.39
N ASN A 70 -23.12 12.55 17.19
CA ASN A 70 -24.21 11.71 16.67
C ASN A 70 -24.41 10.37 17.40
N LYS A 71 -24.10 10.33 18.72
CA LYS A 71 -24.43 9.17 19.57
C LYS A 71 -25.11 9.46 20.91
N ASP A 72 -25.12 10.70 21.40
CA ASP A 72 -25.77 11.06 22.68
C ASP A 72 -27.20 11.61 22.54
N SER A 73 -27.78 11.59 21.34
CA SER A 73 -29.20 11.95 21.12
C SER A 73 -30.11 10.74 20.84
N MET A 74 -29.63 9.53 21.11
CA MET A 74 -30.46 8.32 21.19
C MET A 74 -30.20 7.53 22.49
N GLU A 75 -30.20 8.21 23.63
CA GLU A 75 -30.59 7.61 24.92
C GLU A 75 -31.54 8.56 25.68
#